data_AF-A0A7C6AYQ6-F1
#
_entry.id   AF-A0A7C6AYQ6-F1
#
_cell.length_a   1.000
_cell.length_b   1.000
_cell.length_c   1.000
_cell.angle_alpha   90.00
_cell.angle_beta   90.00
_cell.angle_gamma   90.00
#
_symmetry.space_group_name_H-M   'P 1'
#
loop_
_entity.id
_entity.type
_entity.pdbx_description
1 polymer ?
#
loop_
_entity_poly.entity_id
_entity_poly.type
_entity_poly.pdbx_seq_one_letter_code
_entity_poly.pdbx_strand_id
1 'polypeptide(L)'
;MRACKWRFSSVQFLTLAILSLAMIWQTWGQTFTEESNLVGPTPDVYKQYAEEIDRHFTNDILPFWFPRCLDHDHGGFRSQFLSDGTLGRGNEKTIVFQSRMTWVAAEVAQRYPGLAETYRGYVRHGLTFLRDVMWDREYGGFYWGLNEDGQFVPN
;
A
#
# COMPACT_ATOMS: atom_id res chain seq x y z
N MET A 1 -29.07 -17.89 73.68
CA MET A 1 -28.82 -17.77 72.22
C MET A 1 -29.92 -16.92 71.59
N ARG A 2 -29.59 -15.71 71.09
CA ARG A 2 -30.44 -14.96 70.15
C ARG A 2 -29.53 -14.26 69.13
N ALA A 3 -29.73 -14.59 67.86
CA ALA A 3 -28.96 -14.08 66.73
C ALA A 3 -29.33 -12.62 66.44
N CYS A 4 -28.32 -11.77 66.28
CA CYS A 4 -28.47 -10.39 65.80
C CYS A 4 -28.61 -10.43 64.27
N LYS A 5 -29.85 -10.29 63.77
CA LYS A 5 -30.12 -10.12 62.34
C LYS A 5 -29.71 -8.71 61.91
N TRP A 6 -28.60 -8.59 61.19
CA TRP A 6 -28.27 -7.38 60.43
C TRP A 6 -29.30 -7.20 59.32
N ARG A 7 -30.22 -6.25 59.50
CA ARG A 7 -31.24 -5.89 58.51
C ARG A 7 -30.72 -4.72 57.70
N PHE A 8 -29.96 -5.00 56.64
CA PHE A 8 -29.63 -4.00 55.64
C PHE A 8 -30.91 -3.57 54.91
N SER A 9 -31.15 -2.26 54.83
CA SER A 9 -32.30 -1.69 54.13
C SER A 9 -32.05 -1.66 52.64
N SER A 10 -33.02 -2.12 51.84
CA SER A 10 -33.00 -2.14 50.37
C SER A 10 -32.68 -0.77 49.76
N VAL A 11 -32.92 0.32 50.50
CA VAL A 11 -32.68 1.71 50.09
C VAL A 11 -31.18 2.04 49.99
N GLN A 12 -30.33 1.45 50.83
CA GLN A 12 -28.88 1.71 50.83
C GLN A 12 -28.15 1.10 49.62
N PHE A 13 -28.65 -0.02 49.09
CA PHE A 13 -28.09 -0.63 47.89
C PHE A 13 -28.45 0.14 46.62
N LEU A 14 -29.68 0.67 46.56
CA LEU A 14 -30.15 1.48 45.43
C LEU A 14 -29.38 2.80 45.32
N THR A 15 -29.08 3.46 46.44
CA THR A 15 -28.33 4.73 46.42
C THR A 15 -26.85 4.52 46.05
N LEU A 16 -26.21 3.45 46.54
CA LEU A 16 -24.83 3.10 46.16
C LEU A 16 -24.73 2.70 44.68
N ALA A 17 -25.73 1.99 44.14
CA ALA A 17 -25.79 1.63 42.72
C ALA A 17 -25.95 2.86 41.81
N ILE A 18 -26.78 3.83 42.20
CA ILE A 18 -26.97 5.08 41.43
C ILE A 18 -25.69 5.92 41.42
N LEU A 19 -24.98 6.04 42.55
CA LEU A 19 -23.72 6.79 42.63
C LEU A 19 -22.58 6.15 41.83
N SER A 20 -22.51 4.81 41.80
CA SER A 20 -21.53 4.09 40.99
C SER A 20 -21.85 4.17 39.49
N LEU A 21 -23.13 4.10 39.11
CA LEU A 21 -23.56 4.37 37.72
C LEU A 21 -23.31 5.82 37.29
N ALA A 22 -23.46 6.80 38.19
CA ALA A 22 -23.15 8.21 37.92
C ALA A 22 -21.62 8.44 37.78
N MET A 23 -20.80 7.79 38.59
CA MET A 23 -19.34 7.80 38.42
C MET A 23 -18.93 7.14 37.11
N ILE A 24 -19.53 6.02 36.74
CA ILE A 24 -19.32 5.37 35.44
C ILE A 24 -19.71 6.35 34.31
N TRP A 25 -20.85 7.03 34.38
CA TRP A 25 -21.22 8.03 33.37
C TRP A 25 -20.23 9.19 33.26
N GLN A 26 -19.73 9.71 34.39
CA GLN A 26 -18.72 10.79 34.41
C GLN A 26 -17.35 10.33 33.88
N THR A 27 -16.92 9.12 34.25
CA THR A 27 -15.60 8.60 33.86
C THR A 27 -15.59 8.23 32.38
N TRP A 28 -16.64 7.56 31.89
CA TRP A 28 -16.76 7.20 30.48
C TRP A 28 -17.02 8.44 29.61
N GLY A 29 -17.79 9.43 30.08
CA GLY A 29 -18.01 10.69 29.37
C GLY A 29 -16.73 11.49 29.10
N GLN A 30 -15.75 11.43 30.02
CA GLN A 30 -14.44 12.07 29.85
C GLN A 30 -13.57 11.33 28.82
N THR A 31 -13.54 9.99 28.86
CA THR A 31 -12.74 9.18 27.90
C THR A 31 -13.18 9.38 26.45
N PHE A 32 -14.49 9.51 26.18
CA PHE A 32 -15.01 9.76 24.82
C PHE A 32 -14.68 11.17 24.29
N THR A 33 -14.53 12.16 25.17
CA THR A 33 -14.11 13.51 24.76
C THR A 33 -12.61 13.64 24.48
N GLU A 34 -11.77 12.78 25.05
CA GLU A 34 -10.32 12.78 24.78
C GLU A 34 -9.99 12.11 23.43
N GLU A 35 -10.63 10.99 23.07
CA GLU A 35 -10.40 10.32 21.78
C GLU A 35 -10.85 11.15 20.56
N SER A 36 -11.80 12.08 20.76
CA SER A 36 -12.32 12.93 19.69
C SER A 36 -11.48 14.19 19.41
N ASN A 37 -10.44 14.46 20.20
CA ASN A 37 -9.54 15.61 20.03
C ASN A 37 -8.31 15.33 19.14
N LEU A 38 -8.39 14.35 18.24
CA LEU A 38 -7.38 14.18 17.19
C LEU A 38 -7.51 15.32 16.17
N VAL A 39 -6.84 16.44 16.44
CA VAL A 39 -6.65 17.51 15.45
C VAL A 39 -5.76 16.93 14.34
N GLY A 40 -6.37 16.61 13.20
CA GLY A 40 -5.64 16.18 12.01
C GLY A 40 -4.66 17.27 11.52
N PRO A 41 -3.68 16.89 10.68
CA PRO A 41 -2.77 17.86 10.07
C PRO A 41 -3.50 19.04 9.43
N THR A 42 -2.89 20.22 9.47
CA THR A 42 -3.45 21.39 8.78
C THR A 42 -3.30 21.25 7.26
N PRO A 43 -4.08 21.99 6.46
CA PRO A 43 -3.90 22.01 5.00
C PRO A 43 -2.47 22.31 4.54
N ASP A 44 -1.74 23.16 5.26
CA ASP A 44 -0.36 23.49 4.92
C ASP A 44 0.61 22.34 5.20
N VAL A 45 0.38 21.59 6.28
CA VAL A 45 1.15 20.37 6.58
C VAL A 45 0.92 19.31 5.49
N TYR A 46 -0.32 19.14 5.00
CA TYR A 46 -0.59 18.22 3.90
C TYR A 46 0.12 18.62 2.60
N LYS A 47 0.22 19.91 2.29
CA LYS A 47 0.98 20.40 1.12
C LYS A 47 2.46 20.10 1.26
N GLN A 48 3.04 20.35 2.43
CA GLN A 48 4.44 20.04 2.71
C GLN A 48 4.74 18.55 2.50
N TYR A 49 3.89 17.66 3.00
CA TYR A 49 4.06 16.22 2.79
C TYR A 49 3.90 15.82 1.32
N ALA A 50 2.95 16.43 0.60
CA ALA A 50 2.78 16.16 -0.83
C ALA A 50 4.03 16.56 -1.63
N GLU A 51 4.64 17.71 -1.34
CA GLU A 51 5.88 18.16 -1.96
C GLU A 51 7.08 17.26 -1.62
N GLU A 52 7.15 16.78 -0.37
CA GLU A 52 8.19 15.85 0.05
C GLU A 52 8.08 14.50 -0.65
N ILE A 53 6.86 13.94 -0.70
CA ILE A 53 6.58 12.68 -1.40
C ILE A 53 6.88 12.82 -2.89
N ASP A 54 6.44 13.90 -3.53
CA ASP A 54 6.67 14.10 -4.97
C ASP A 54 8.17 14.24 -5.28
N ARG A 55 8.91 14.97 -4.45
CA ARG A 55 10.36 15.12 -4.57
C ARG A 55 11.08 13.78 -4.38
N HIS A 56 10.75 13.00 -3.35
CA HIS A 56 11.39 11.71 -3.11
C HIS A 56 11.05 10.70 -4.20
N PHE A 57 9.79 10.69 -4.66
CA PHE A 57 9.35 9.84 -5.76
C PHE A 57 10.11 10.14 -7.05
N THR A 58 10.23 11.43 -7.42
CA THR A 58 10.85 11.84 -8.68
C THR A 58 12.38 11.76 -8.66
N ASN A 59 13.02 12.05 -7.54
CA ASN A 59 14.49 12.12 -7.47
C ASN A 59 15.16 10.82 -7.02
N ASP A 60 14.45 9.96 -6.27
CA ASP A 60 15.04 8.75 -5.68
C ASP A 60 14.38 7.47 -6.22
N ILE A 61 13.06 7.37 -6.14
CA ILE A 61 12.34 6.12 -6.50
C ILE A 61 12.33 5.89 -8.02
N LEU A 62 11.96 6.90 -8.81
CA LEU A 62 11.90 6.76 -10.26
C LEU A 62 13.27 6.44 -10.89
N PRO A 63 14.38 7.12 -10.53
CA PRO A 63 15.70 6.81 -11.06
C PRO A 63 16.26 5.46 -10.59
N PHE A 64 15.80 4.94 -9.46
CA PHE A 64 16.15 3.58 -9.03
C PHE A 64 15.56 2.53 -9.98
N TRP A 65 14.28 2.67 -10.35
CA TRP A 65 13.59 1.68 -11.18
C TRP A 65 13.79 1.91 -12.67
N PHE A 66 13.68 3.15 -13.17
CA PHE A 66 13.73 3.45 -14.60
C PHE A 66 15.01 4.22 -14.96
N PRO A 67 15.74 3.81 -16.02
CA PRO A 67 15.48 2.69 -16.92
C PRO A 67 15.98 1.32 -16.42
N ARG A 68 16.52 1.24 -15.21
CA ARG A 68 17.30 0.08 -14.71
C ARG A 68 16.55 -1.26 -14.72
N CYS A 69 15.24 -1.24 -14.54
CA CYS A 69 14.40 -2.42 -14.56
C CYS A 69 13.99 -2.86 -15.97
N LEU A 70 14.30 -2.11 -17.03
CA LEU A 70 14.00 -2.58 -18.38
C LEU A 70 14.87 -3.78 -18.72
N ASP A 71 14.21 -4.85 -19.15
CA ASP A 71 14.91 -5.97 -19.76
C ASP A 71 14.95 -5.76 -21.28
N HIS A 72 16.10 -5.36 -21.79
CA HIS A 72 16.31 -5.18 -23.22
C HIS A 72 16.63 -6.48 -23.94
N ASP A 73 17.02 -7.53 -23.21
CA ASP A 73 17.45 -8.80 -23.77
C ASP A 73 16.23 -9.69 -24.07
N HIS A 74 15.30 -9.79 -23.12
CA HIS A 74 14.11 -10.65 -23.22
C HIS A 74 12.77 -9.88 -23.21
N GLY A 75 12.81 -8.57 -23.05
CA GLY A 75 11.61 -7.74 -22.95
C GLY A 75 10.98 -7.72 -21.55
N GLY A 76 10.05 -6.78 -21.37
CA GLY A 76 9.42 -6.53 -20.08
C GLY A 76 10.41 -5.95 -19.06
N PHE A 77 10.19 -6.27 -17.79
CA PHE A 77 10.91 -5.68 -16.66
C PHE A 77 11.56 -6.74 -15.78
N ARG A 78 12.69 -6.38 -15.17
CA ARG A 78 13.44 -7.15 -14.18
C ARG A 78 13.02 -6.73 -12.78
N SER A 79 12.72 -7.71 -11.93
CA SER A 79 12.16 -7.48 -10.59
C SER A 79 13.19 -7.69 -9.48
N GLN A 80 14.23 -8.48 -9.74
CA GLN A 80 15.21 -8.83 -8.73
C GLN A 80 16.36 -7.82 -8.71
N PHE A 81 16.41 -7.03 -7.64
CA PHE A 81 17.55 -6.18 -7.31
C PHE A 81 18.08 -6.57 -5.93
N LEU A 82 19.41 -6.66 -5.80
CA LEU A 82 20.08 -6.90 -4.53
C LEU A 82 20.05 -5.63 -3.66
N SER A 83 20.42 -5.76 -2.39
CA SER A 83 20.42 -4.63 -1.44
C SER A 83 21.38 -3.50 -1.81
N ASP A 84 22.42 -3.79 -2.60
CA ASP A 84 23.34 -2.80 -3.17
C ASP A 84 22.83 -2.17 -4.48
N GLY A 85 21.65 -2.58 -4.95
CA GLY A 85 21.01 -2.12 -6.18
C GLY A 85 21.52 -2.80 -7.45
N THR A 86 22.43 -3.78 -7.37
CA THR A 86 22.82 -4.57 -8.52
C THR A 86 21.69 -5.53 -8.91
N LEU A 87 21.66 -5.93 -10.18
CA LEU A 87 20.63 -6.83 -10.68
C LEU A 87 20.85 -8.24 -10.11
N GLY A 88 19.80 -8.79 -9.49
CA GLY A 88 19.77 -10.16 -9.00
C GLY A 88 19.63 -11.18 -10.13
N ARG A 89 19.83 -12.46 -9.80
CA ARG A 89 19.62 -13.59 -10.71
C ARG A 89 18.17 -14.10 -10.61
N GLY A 90 17.68 -14.77 -11.64
CA GLY A 90 16.33 -15.35 -11.63
C GLY A 90 15.28 -14.27 -11.79
N ASN A 91 15.28 -13.59 -12.94
CA ASN A 91 14.27 -12.55 -13.20
C ASN A 91 13.01 -13.16 -13.81
N GLU A 92 12.31 -14.02 -13.07
CA GLU A 92 11.03 -14.54 -13.53
C GLU A 92 10.03 -13.41 -13.79
N LYS A 93 9.23 -13.56 -14.85
CA LYS A 93 8.35 -12.52 -15.36
C LYS A 93 6.93 -12.77 -14.84
N THR A 94 6.58 -12.15 -13.73
CA THR A 94 5.22 -12.26 -13.15
C THR A 94 4.28 -11.20 -13.70
N ILE A 95 3.03 -11.57 -13.97
CA ILE A 95 2.05 -10.63 -14.57
C ILE A 95 1.83 -9.39 -13.71
N VAL A 96 1.86 -9.57 -12.39
CA VAL A 96 1.67 -8.49 -11.42
C VAL A 96 2.78 -7.45 -11.55
N PHE A 97 4.05 -7.89 -11.61
CA PHE A 97 5.16 -6.96 -11.71
C PHE A 97 5.18 -6.27 -13.08
N GLN A 98 5.03 -7.03 -14.17
CA GLN A 98 5.03 -6.48 -15.52
C GLN A 98 3.91 -5.43 -15.71
N SER A 99 2.71 -5.72 -15.22
CA SER A 99 1.56 -4.81 -15.29
C SER A 99 1.78 -3.56 -14.44
N ARG A 100 2.29 -3.70 -13.21
CA ARG A 100 2.55 -2.56 -12.32
C ARG A 100 3.60 -1.62 -12.88
N MET A 101 4.71 -2.15 -13.41
CA MET A 101 5.75 -1.30 -13.99
C MET A 101 5.26 -0.58 -15.25
N THR A 102 4.44 -1.25 -16.07
CA THR A 102 3.78 -0.61 -17.21
C THR A 102 2.84 0.51 -16.76
N TRP A 103 2.03 0.27 -15.73
CA TRP A 103 1.09 1.26 -15.20
C TRP A 103 1.80 2.45 -14.57
N VAL A 104 2.82 2.22 -13.71
CA VAL A 104 3.64 3.29 -13.13
C VAL A 104 4.22 4.16 -14.24
N ALA A 105 4.75 3.56 -15.31
CA ALA A 105 5.28 4.33 -16.41
C ALA A 105 4.21 5.18 -17.12
N ALA A 106 2.99 4.68 -17.26
CA ALA A 106 1.87 5.40 -17.85
C ALA A 106 1.41 6.57 -16.99
N GLU A 107 1.30 6.37 -15.67
CA GLU A 107 0.98 7.43 -14.72
C GLU A 107 2.04 8.52 -14.71
N VAL A 108 3.32 8.15 -14.71
CA VAL A 108 4.41 9.13 -14.78
C VAL A 108 4.32 9.93 -16.07
N ALA A 109 4.07 9.27 -17.21
CA ALA A 109 3.95 9.97 -18.48
C ALA A 109 2.77 10.95 -18.54
N GLN A 110 1.69 10.67 -17.80
CA GLN A 110 0.53 11.56 -17.72
C GLN A 110 0.75 12.72 -16.73
N ARG A 111 1.39 12.45 -15.59
CA ARG A 111 1.48 13.40 -14.47
C ARG A 111 2.71 14.31 -14.52
N TYR A 112 3.78 13.90 -15.21
CA TYR A 112 5.04 14.65 -15.30
C TYR A 112 5.38 14.96 -16.78
N PRO A 113 4.92 16.10 -17.34
CA PRO A 113 5.12 16.44 -18.75
C PRO A 113 6.58 16.42 -19.21
N GLY A 114 7.52 16.81 -18.34
CA GLY A 114 8.96 16.78 -18.64
C GLY A 114 9.55 15.38 -18.79
N LEU A 115 8.87 14.35 -18.28
CA LEU A 115 9.28 12.94 -18.38
C LEU A 115 8.44 12.15 -19.40
N ALA A 116 7.39 12.78 -19.94
CA ALA A 116 6.34 12.09 -20.68
C ALA A 116 6.86 11.28 -21.87
N GLU A 117 7.74 11.86 -22.68
CA GLU A 117 8.21 11.20 -23.90
C GLU A 117 9.04 9.95 -23.58
N THR A 118 9.99 10.07 -22.66
CA THR A 118 10.82 8.94 -22.20
C THR A 118 9.94 7.83 -21.62
N TYR A 119 8.99 8.18 -20.75
CA TYR A 119 8.14 7.20 -20.09
C TYR A 119 7.11 6.55 -21.01
N ARG A 120 6.63 7.23 -22.06
CA ARG A 120 5.84 6.59 -23.13
C ARG A 120 6.61 5.47 -23.83
N GLY A 121 7.93 5.61 -23.95
CA GLY A 121 8.81 4.53 -24.41
C GLY A 121 8.73 3.30 -23.50
N TYR A 122 8.80 3.50 -22.18
CA TYR A 122 8.70 2.42 -21.20
C TYR A 122 7.30 1.79 -21.17
N VAL A 123 6.24 2.58 -21.32
CA VAL A 123 4.87 2.08 -21.48
C VAL A 123 4.77 1.17 -22.69
N ARG A 124 5.32 1.59 -23.84
CA ARG A 124 5.31 0.78 -25.06
C ARG A 124 6.07 -0.53 -24.88
N HIS A 125 7.22 -0.48 -24.20
CA HIS A 125 8.00 -1.67 -23.87
C HIS A 125 7.18 -2.68 -23.05
N GLY A 126 6.56 -2.21 -21.97
CA GLY A 126 5.73 -3.05 -21.09
C GLY A 126 4.48 -3.59 -21.78
N LEU A 127 3.72 -2.75 -22.49
CA LEU A 127 2.52 -3.18 -23.23
C LEU A 127 2.85 -4.19 -24.33
N THR A 128 3.99 -4.03 -25.02
CA THR A 128 4.44 -4.99 -26.04
C THR A 128 4.69 -6.34 -25.40
N PHE A 129 5.40 -6.39 -24.26
CA PHE A 129 5.65 -7.64 -23.54
C PHE A 129 4.37 -8.30 -23.03
N LEU A 130 3.45 -7.51 -22.44
CA LEU A 130 2.17 -8.02 -21.97
C LEU A 130 1.34 -8.63 -23.11
N ARG A 131 1.24 -7.94 -24.25
CA ARG A 131 0.45 -8.36 -25.42
C ARG A 131 1.07 -9.55 -26.15
N ASP A 132 2.38 -9.51 -26.37
CA ASP A 132 3.03 -10.44 -27.30
C ASP A 132 3.59 -11.69 -26.61
N VAL A 133 3.95 -11.57 -25.32
CA VAL A 133 4.63 -12.64 -24.57
C VAL A 133 3.75 -13.18 -23.44
N MET A 134 3.16 -12.31 -22.61
CA MET A 134 2.39 -12.78 -21.44
C MET A 134 0.97 -13.22 -21.75
N TRP A 135 0.39 -12.80 -22.88
CA TRP A 135 -0.96 -13.15 -23.26
C TRP A 135 -1.02 -14.59 -23.81
N ASP A 136 -1.83 -15.43 -23.17
CA ASP A 136 -2.14 -16.77 -23.66
C ASP A 136 -3.08 -16.65 -24.86
N ARG A 137 -2.57 -17.00 -26.05
CA ARG A 137 -3.34 -16.93 -27.30
C ARG A 137 -4.27 -18.12 -27.51
N GLU A 138 -4.05 -19.24 -26.80
CA GLU A 138 -4.85 -20.45 -26.93
C GLU A 138 -6.10 -20.36 -26.05
N TYR A 139 -5.91 -20.01 -24.77
CA TYR A 139 -6.99 -20.00 -23.79
C TYR A 139 -7.48 -18.58 -23.41
N GLY A 140 -6.74 -17.54 -23.80
CA GLY A 140 -7.01 -16.16 -23.40
C GLY A 140 -6.56 -15.86 -21.97
N GLY A 141 -6.41 -14.57 -21.66
CA GLY A 141 -5.88 -14.12 -20.38
C GLY A 141 -4.35 -14.09 -20.35
N PHE A 142 -3.78 -13.89 -19.16
CA PHE A 142 -2.33 -13.76 -18.99
C PHE A 142 -1.77 -14.93 -18.18
N TYR A 143 -0.56 -15.36 -18.54
CA TYR A 143 0.22 -16.26 -17.68
C TYR A 143 0.48 -15.62 -16.32
N TRP A 144 0.40 -16.41 -15.25
CA TRP A 144 0.75 -15.93 -13.91
C TRP A 144 2.24 -15.53 -13.82
N GLY A 145 3.09 -16.39 -14.37
CA GLY A 145 4.54 -16.20 -14.41
C GLY A 145 5.17 -16.96 -15.57
N LEU A 146 6.28 -16.41 -16.06
CA LEU A 146 7.15 -17.01 -17.06
C LEU A 146 8.58 -17.04 -16.52
N ASN A 147 9.45 -17.86 -17.11
CA ASN A 147 10.87 -17.79 -16.83
C ASN A 147 11.47 -16.46 -17.34
N GLU A 148 12.76 -16.25 -17.10
CA GLU A 148 13.46 -15.02 -17.49
C GLU A 148 13.39 -14.71 -19.00
N ASP A 149 13.38 -15.76 -19.82
CA ASP A 149 13.30 -15.69 -21.29
C ASP A 149 11.87 -15.45 -21.80
N GLY A 150 10.88 -15.34 -20.91
CA GLY A 150 9.48 -15.15 -21.28
C GLY A 150 8.78 -16.43 -21.78
N GLN A 151 9.26 -17.60 -21.36
CA GLN A 151 8.66 -18.89 -21.70
C GLN A 151 7.89 -19.46 -20.53
N PHE A 152 6.76 -20.12 -20.83
CA PHE A 152 6.01 -20.86 -19.84
C PHE A 152 6.75 -22.15 -19.49
N VAL A 153 7.00 -22.37 -18.20
CA VAL A 153 7.62 -23.59 -17.70
C VAL A 153 6.57 -24.35 -16.87
N PRO A 154 6.08 -25.50 -17.34
CA PRO A 154 5.20 -26.36 -16.55
C PRO A 154 5.95 -26.87 -15.31
N ASN A 155 5.26 -26.90 -14.17
CA ASN A 155 5.76 -27.53 -12.94
C ASN A 155 5.77 -29.06 -13.05
#